data_AF-A0AAE0D3G3-F1
#
_entry.id   AF-A0AAE0D3G3-F1
#
_cell.length_a   1.000
_cell.length_b   1.000
_cell.length_c   1.000
_cell.angle_alpha   90.00
_cell.angle_beta   90.00
_cell.angle_gamma   90.00
#
_symmetry.space_group_name_H-M   'P 1'
#
loop_
_entity.id
_entity.type
_entity.pdbx_description
1 polymer ?
#
loop_
_entity_poly.entity_id
_entity_poly.type
_entity_poly.pdbx_seq_one_letter_code
_entity_poly.pdbx_strand_id
1 'polypeptide(L)'
;MAAADVPKPRTRVRCYWKGCSFRGRGQESAQKCPKHDCELQFDEEKEKRRHVWTKHINWATSAGYPKINGQCDLCGKVYKRGDYVTRHKREEHEGKKRGEK
;
A
#
# COMPACT_ATOMS: atom_id res chain seq x y z
N MET A 1 15.70 0.42 32.99
CA MET A 1 14.29 -0.01 32.87
C MET A 1 13.97 -0.10 31.38
N ALA A 2 14.18 -1.27 30.77
CA ALA A 2 13.89 -1.47 29.34
C ALA A 2 12.49 -2.07 29.22
N ALA A 3 11.57 -1.35 28.58
CA ALA A 3 10.25 -1.86 28.26
C ALA A 3 10.40 -2.97 27.20
N ALA A 4 10.03 -4.20 27.55
CA ALA A 4 9.96 -5.32 26.62
C ALA A 4 8.84 -5.06 25.61
N ASP A 5 9.16 -5.13 24.32
CA ASP A 5 8.20 -5.13 23.22
C ASP A 5 7.37 -6.41 23.31
N VAL A 6 6.11 -6.28 23.77
CA VAL A 6 5.17 -7.40 23.89
C VAL A 6 4.59 -7.69 22.50
N PRO A 7 4.85 -8.86 21.87
CA PRO A 7 4.24 -9.19 20.59
C PRO A 7 2.74 -9.41 20.76
N LYS A 8 1.93 -8.66 19.99
CA LYS A 8 0.46 -8.71 19.99
C LYS A 8 -0.08 -10.13 19.75
N PRO A 9 -1.17 -10.54 20.44
CA PRO A 9 -1.73 -11.88 20.32
C PRO A 9 -2.29 -12.12 18.91
N ARG A 10 -1.90 -13.25 18.30
CA ARG A 10 -2.39 -13.70 16.99
C ARG A 10 -3.78 -14.33 17.16
N THR A 11 -4.85 -13.56 17.07
CA THR A 11 -6.20 -14.10 17.27
C THR A 11 -6.64 -14.96 16.08
N ARG A 12 -6.89 -16.24 16.34
CA ARG A 12 -7.47 -17.18 15.35
C ARG A 12 -8.97 -16.94 15.31
N VAL A 13 -9.48 -16.33 14.24
CA VAL A 13 -10.92 -16.09 14.07
C VAL A 13 -11.57 -17.35 13.50
N ARG A 14 -12.56 -17.88 14.21
CA ARG A 14 -13.34 -19.05 13.80
C ARG A 14 -14.76 -18.60 13.45
N CYS A 15 -15.21 -18.92 12.24
CA CYS A 15 -16.59 -18.68 11.84
C CYS A 15 -17.48 -19.78 12.44
N TYR A 16 -18.56 -19.41 13.13
CA TYR A 16 -19.49 -20.34 13.79
C TYR A 16 -20.83 -20.48 13.05
N TRP A 17 -20.89 -20.04 11.79
CA TRP A 17 -22.05 -20.23 10.92
C TRP A 17 -22.16 -21.71 10.49
N LYS A 18 -23.36 -22.31 10.62
CA LYS A 18 -23.59 -23.74 10.31
C LYS A 18 -23.19 -24.05 8.85
N GLY A 19 -22.18 -24.91 8.69
CA GLY A 19 -21.65 -25.34 7.39
C GLY A 19 -20.39 -24.61 6.90
N CYS A 20 -19.93 -23.56 7.60
CA CYS A 20 -18.73 -22.81 7.21
C CYS A 20 -17.50 -23.30 8.00
N SER A 21 -16.68 -24.18 7.41
CA SER A 21 -15.39 -24.62 7.98
C SER A 21 -14.23 -23.64 7.73
N PHE A 22 -14.53 -22.36 7.54
CA PHE A 22 -13.52 -21.35 7.25
C PHE A 22 -12.61 -21.12 8.47
N ARG A 23 -11.31 -21.35 8.28
CA ARG A 23 -10.25 -21.05 9.25
C ARG A 23 -9.47 -19.84 8.74
N GLY A 24 -9.78 -18.65 9.26
CA GLY A 24 -9.10 -17.41 8.92
C GLY A 24 -8.07 -17.00 9.98
N ARG A 25 -7.01 -16.31 9.54
CA ARG A 25 -6.17 -15.49 10.43
C ARG A 25 -6.82 -14.11 10.49
N GLY A 26 -7.27 -13.66 11.68
CA GLY A 26 -7.70 -12.28 11.84
C GLY A 26 -6.47 -11.39 11.80
N GLN A 27 -6.32 -10.58 10.76
CA GLN A 27 -5.21 -9.64 10.67
C GLN A 27 -5.70 -8.28 11.19
N GLU A 28 -5.64 -8.11 12.52
CA GLU A 28 -6.00 -6.89 13.24
C GLU A 28 -4.93 -5.77 13.12
N SER A 29 -4.34 -5.61 11.94
CA SER A 29 -3.30 -4.62 11.66
C SER A 29 -3.69 -3.63 10.57
N ALA A 30 -4.97 -3.31 10.44
CA ALA A 30 -5.44 -2.26 9.55
C ALA A 30 -4.83 -0.90 9.95
N GLN A 31 -3.97 -0.36 9.09
CA GLN A 31 -3.30 0.93 9.28
C GLN A 31 -4.23 2.03 8.78
N LYS A 32 -4.76 2.83 9.71
CA LYS A 32 -5.66 3.95 9.39
C LYS A 32 -4.93 5.08 8.68
N CYS A 33 -5.66 5.84 7.87
CA CYS A 33 -5.14 7.07 7.29
C CYS A 33 -4.80 8.08 8.43
N PRO A 34 -3.63 8.73 8.38
CA PRO A 34 -3.22 9.72 9.38
C PRO A 34 -3.99 11.06 9.30
N LYS A 35 -4.77 11.30 8.23
CA LYS A 35 -5.63 12.48 8.13
C LYS A 35 -6.91 12.24 8.92
N HIS A 36 -7.19 13.08 9.92
CA HIS A 36 -8.38 12.95 10.79
C HIS A 36 -9.73 12.97 10.02
N ASP A 37 -9.75 13.64 8.87
CA ASP A 37 -10.89 13.73 7.96
C ASP A 37 -10.98 12.53 6.97
N CYS A 38 -10.16 11.49 7.16
CA CYS A 38 -10.19 10.29 6.33
C CYS A 38 -10.18 9.01 7.17
N GLU A 39 -11.28 8.26 7.12
CA GLU A 39 -11.46 7.03 7.92
C GLU A 39 -11.03 5.75 7.19
N LEU A 40 -10.37 5.87 6.04
CA LEU A 40 -9.91 4.71 5.27
C LEU A 40 -8.82 3.94 6.02
N GLN A 41 -8.92 2.62 5.95
CA GLN A 41 -7.99 1.68 6.57
C GLN A 41 -7.38 0.80 5.49
N PHE A 42 -6.10 0.44 5.69
CA PHE A 42 -5.34 -0.37 4.74
C PHE A 42 -4.67 -1.52 5.46
N ASP A 43 -4.67 -2.71 4.87
CA ASP A 43 -3.96 -3.86 5.40
C ASP A 43 -2.43 -3.68 5.39
N GLU A 44 -1.93 -2.79 4.53
CA GLU A 44 -0.50 -2.50 4.35
C GLU A 44 -0.16 -1.00 4.42
N GLU A 45 0.98 -0.68 5.04
CA GLU A 45 1.48 0.69 5.10
C GLU A 45 1.77 1.28 3.71
N LYS A 46 2.26 0.47 2.76
CA LYS A 46 2.54 0.92 1.40
C LYS A 46 1.28 1.47 0.73
N GLU A 47 0.15 0.80 0.92
CA GLU A 47 -1.15 1.24 0.39
C GLU A 47 -1.66 2.48 1.13
N LYS A 48 -1.50 2.56 2.45
CA LYS A 48 -1.75 3.79 3.23
C LYS A 48 -0.96 4.97 2.68
N ARG A 49 0.35 4.80 2.46
CA ARG A 49 1.21 5.86 1.92
C ARG A 49 0.77 6.26 0.51
N ARG A 50 0.44 5.28 -0.36
CA ARG A 50 -0.09 5.56 -1.71
C ARG A 50 -1.41 6.33 -1.66
N HIS A 51 -2.33 5.95 -0.79
CA HIS A 51 -3.58 6.65 -0.57
C HIS A 51 -3.35 8.09 -0.12
N VAL A 52 -2.51 8.30 0.91
CA VAL A 52 -2.15 9.62 1.41
C VAL A 52 -1.58 10.49 0.28
N TRP A 53 -0.63 9.97 -0.50
CA TRP A 53 0.00 10.75 -1.56
C TRP A 53 -0.93 11.03 -2.77
N THR A 54 -1.91 10.18 -3.04
CA THR A 54 -2.81 10.35 -4.20
C THR A 54 -4.09 11.12 -3.88
N LYS A 55 -4.66 10.91 -2.70
CA LYS A 55 -5.92 11.55 -2.26
C LYS A 55 -5.70 12.77 -1.38
N HIS A 56 -4.56 12.85 -0.71
CA HIS A 56 -4.21 13.94 0.19
C HIS A 56 -2.86 14.56 -0.16
N ILE A 57 -2.54 14.72 -1.45
CA ILE A 57 -1.21 15.20 -1.91
C ILE A 57 -0.79 16.54 -1.28
N ASN A 58 -1.72 17.50 -1.17
CA ASN A 58 -1.43 18.82 -0.60
C ASN A 58 -1.14 18.72 0.91
N TRP A 59 -1.94 17.94 1.62
CA TRP A 59 -1.73 17.66 3.04
C TRP A 59 -0.44 16.85 3.27
N ALA A 60 -0.18 15.83 2.46
CA ALA A 60 1.02 14.99 2.52
C ALA A 60 2.30 15.78 2.25
N THR A 61 2.25 16.73 1.31
CA THR A 61 3.36 17.66 1.04
C THR A 61 3.61 18.57 2.23
N SER A 62 2.55 19.07 2.86
CA SER A 62 2.65 19.93 4.06
C SER A 62 3.11 19.16 5.30
N ALA A 63 2.70 17.90 5.44
CA ALA A 63 3.04 17.02 6.54
C ALA A 63 4.41 16.34 6.39
N GLY A 64 5.17 16.64 5.32
CA GLY A 64 6.49 16.06 5.09
C GLY A 64 6.49 14.56 4.80
N TYR A 65 5.40 14.01 4.26
CA TYR A 65 5.33 12.58 3.91
C TYR A 65 6.21 12.26 2.70
N PRO A 66 6.95 11.14 2.71
CA PRO A 66 7.84 10.77 1.62
C PRO A 66 7.03 10.48 0.35
N LYS A 67 7.43 11.12 -0.75
CA LYS A 67 6.82 10.97 -2.07
C LYS A 67 7.10 9.57 -2.61
N ILE A 68 6.05 8.89 -3.08
CA ILE A 68 6.14 7.53 -3.66
C ILE A 68 6.09 7.63 -5.20
N ASN A 69 6.61 8.73 -5.75
CA ASN A 69 6.79 8.80 -7.19
C ASN A 69 7.90 7.84 -7.60
N GLY A 70 7.77 7.29 -8.79
CA GLY A 70 8.85 6.55 -9.41
C GLY A 70 9.33 7.35 -10.63
N GLN A 71 10.64 7.45 -10.79
CA GLN A 71 11.24 8.03 -11.99
C GLN A 71 11.80 6.91 -12.86
N CYS A 72 11.71 7.04 -14.18
CA CYS A 72 12.38 6.13 -15.09
C CYS A 72 13.87 6.49 -15.17
N ASP A 73 14.75 5.54 -14.89
CA ASP A 73 16.21 5.74 -14.97
C ASP A 73 16.73 5.86 -16.41
N LEU A 74 15.93 5.45 -17.41
CA LEU A 74 16.34 5.45 -18.82
C LEU A 74 15.98 6.75 -19.55
N CYS A 75 14.85 7.37 -19.22
CA CYS A 75 14.39 8.61 -19.86
C CYS A 75 14.14 9.77 -18.88
N GLY A 76 14.31 9.56 -17.58
CA GLY A 76 14.09 10.59 -16.56
C GLY A 76 12.63 10.95 -16.29
N LYS A 77 11.66 10.27 -16.91
CA LYS A 77 10.23 10.61 -16.79
C LYS A 77 9.68 10.26 -15.41
N VAL A 78 9.01 11.22 -14.77
CA VAL A 78 8.51 11.08 -13.39
C VAL A 78 7.04 10.64 -13.39
N TYR A 79 6.76 9.53 -12.73
CA TYR A 79 5.45 8.92 -12.60
C TYR A 79 4.92 9.02 -11.18
N LYS A 80 3.60 9.16 -11.04
CA LYS A 80 2.93 9.25 -9.72
C LYS A 80 3.06 7.97 -8.88
N ARG A 81 3.36 6.82 -9.50
CA ARG A 81 3.51 5.52 -8.85
C ARG A 81 4.61 4.68 -9.51
N GLY A 82 5.29 3.86 -8.71
CA GLY A 82 6.31 2.92 -9.20
C GLY A 82 5.77 1.87 -10.19
N ASP A 83 4.53 1.40 -10.02
CA ASP A 83 3.92 0.45 -10.97
C ASP A 83 3.77 1.02 -12.39
N TYR A 84 3.52 2.33 -12.51
CA TYR A 84 3.54 3.00 -13.81
C TYR A 84 4.93 3.08 -14.41
N VAL A 85 5.99 3.23 -13.60
CA VAL A 85 7.38 3.18 -14.10
C VAL A 85 7.70 1.81 -14.65
N THR A 86 7.35 0.74 -13.95
CA THR A 86 7.61 -0.63 -14.42
C THR A 86 6.90 -0.89 -15.74
N ARG A 87 5.62 -0.49 -15.87
CA ARG A 87 4.88 -0.61 -17.13
C ARG A 87 5.51 0.25 -18.22
N HIS A 88 5.85 1.49 -17.92
CA HIS A 88 6.50 2.39 -18.87
C HIS A 88 7.84 1.83 -19.36
N LYS A 89 8.69 1.32 -18.47
CA LYS A 89 9.95 0.67 -18.83
C LYS A 89 9.71 -0.50 -19.77
N ARG A 90 8.72 -1.34 -19.45
CA ARG A 90 8.40 -2.50 -20.29
C ARG A 90 7.91 -2.11 -21.69
N GLU A 91 7.07 -1.08 -21.79
CA GLU A 91 6.44 -0.67 -23.05
C GLU A 91 7.37 0.20 -23.92
N GLU A 92 8.10 1.14 -23.32
CA GLU A 92 8.90 2.13 -24.06
C GLU A 92 10.38 1.78 -24.16
N HIS A 93 10.92 0.95 -23.27
CA HIS A 93 12.34 0.61 -23.26
C HIS A 93 12.62 -0.87 -23.53
N GLU A 94 11.76 -1.78 -23.04
CA GLU A 94 11.92 -3.22 -23.31
C GLU A 94 11.14 -3.68 -24.56
N GLY A 95 10.32 -2.82 -25.17
CA GLY A 95 9.54 -3.13 -26.38
C GLY A 95 8.49 -4.25 -26.21
N LYS A 96 8.22 -4.71 -24.98
CA LYS A 96 7.27 -5.79 -24.69
C LYS A 96 5.86 -5.23 -24.52
N LYS A 97 5.14 -5.12 -25.64
CA LYS A 97 3.70 -4.83 -25.68
C LYS A 97 2.94 -5.96 -24.97
N ARG A 98 2.04 -5.62 -24.04
CA ARG A 98 1.16 -6.62 -23.40
C ARG A 98 0.05 -6.99 -24.38
N GLY A 99 0.28 -8.04 -25.16
CA GLY A 99 -0.72 -8.58 -26.06
C GLY A 99 -0.14 -8.84 -27.45
N GLU A 100 0.79 -9.79 -27.54
CA GLU A 100 0.91 -10.57 -28.76
C GLU A 100 0.35 -11.95 -28.40
N LYS A 101 -0.76 -12.28 -29.03
CA LYS A 101 -1.41 -13.59 -29.01
C LYS A 101 -1.33 -14.13 -30.43
#